data_AF-A0A6D0HKG5-F1
#
_entry.id   AF-A0A6D0HKG5-F1
#
_cell.length_a   1.000
_cell.length_b   1.000
_cell.length_c   1.000
_cell.angle_alpha   90.00
_cell.angle_beta   90.00
_cell.angle_gamma   90.00
#
_symmetry.space_group_name_H-M   'P 1'
#
loop_
_entity.id
_entity.type
_entity.pdbx_description
1 polymer ?
#
loop_
_entity_poly.entity_id
_entity_poly.type
_entity_poly.pdbx_seq_one_letter_code
_entity_poly.pdbx_strand_id
1 'polypeptide(L)'
;MKILVTGATSGLGRNAVQYLLQSGESVVATGRNCEVGRSLTNAGAQFVALDLTEATEDDCARLMDGCDAVWHCAAKSSPWGDKTAFWLANVKVTHTLAQAAGRQNIPRFIHISTPAVYFDFQHHYDLPETYLARAFSSHYASSKYAAEQVIAGAVSRYSATRFILLRPRGLFGPHDQVIVPRLMQQLQQGGGCLRLPRGGDALLDLTFVQNVVYAMRLATNVEGLRSGSIYNISNHQPQQLSVMLDALLHQQLGLSYRIAAVPWSLLSLVARGLELYGKCVNQEPVITRYSAGTLCFDMTLSAQKAITELGYRPRFSMEQGIAITGQWLREHGKNNRI
;
A
#
# COMPACT_ATOMS: atom_id res chain seq x y z
N MET A 1 15.97 18.73 -3.69
CA MET A 1 15.19 18.14 -4.80
C MET A 1 13.76 18.62 -4.73
N LYS A 2 13.08 18.66 -5.87
CA LYS A 2 11.64 18.85 -6.00
C LYS A 2 10.99 17.53 -6.37
N ILE A 3 10.04 17.05 -5.56
CA ILE A 3 9.44 15.71 -5.72
C ILE A 3 7.92 15.82 -5.82
N LEU A 4 7.35 15.20 -6.85
CA LEU A 4 5.91 15.03 -6.98
C LEU A 4 5.46 13.77 -6.21
N VAL A 5 4.57 13.93 -5.24
CA VAL A 5 3.89 12.82 -4.56
C VAL A 5 2.44 12.73 -5.04
N THR A 6 2.10 11.67 -5.77
CA THR A 6 0.69 11.41 -6.14
C THR A 6 0.02 10.51 -5.12
N GLY A 7 -1.29 10.68 -4.94
CA GLY A 7 -2.00 10.00 -3.85
C GLY A 7 -1.56 10.54 -2.49
N ALA A 8 -1.15 11.81 -2.43
CA ALA A 8 -0.65 12.49 -1.24
C ALA A 8 -1.69 12.54 -0.10
N THR A 9 -2.98 12.34 -0.40
CA THR A 9 -4.04 12.24 0.59
C THR A 9 -4.28 10.82 1.11
N SER A 10 -3.51 9.81 0.69
CA SER A 10 -3.55 8.45 1.23
C SER A 10 -2.69 8.31 2.48
N GLY A 11 -2.72 7.15 3.15
CA GLY A 11 -1.83 6.87 4.29
C GLY A 11 -0.34 6.94 3.92
N LEU A 12 0.08 6.18 2.90
CA LEU A 12 1.47 6.19 2.42
C LEU A 12 1.88 7.57 1.88
N GLY A 13 1.03 8.19 1.06
CA GLY A 13 1.32 9.49 0.46
C GLY A 13 1.49 10.61 1.50
N ARG A 14 0.68 10.63 2.55
CA ARG A 14 0.83 11.63 3.63
C ARG A 14 2.15 11.46 4.39
N ASN A 15 2.48 10.22 4.78
CA ASN A 15 3.75 9.92 5.44
C ASN A 15 4.94 10.28 4.54
N ALA A 16 4.83 10.05 3.23
CA ALA A 16 5.85 10.43 2.26
C ALA A 16 6.04 11.95 2.15
N VAL A 17 4.95 12.72 2.04
CA VAL A 17 5.02 14.20 2.01
C VAL A 17 5.66 14.73 3.30
N GLN A 18 5.21 14.23 4.46
CA GLN A 18 5.76 14.64 5.75
C GLN A 18 7.27 14.36 5.84
N TYR A 19 7.71 13.17 5.46
CA TYR A 19 9.12 12.79 5.44
C TYR A 19 9.96 13.71 4.54
N LEU A 20 9.46 14.01 3.34
CA LEU A 20 10.17 14.86 2.38
C LEU A 20 10.31 16.30 2.88
N LEU A 21 9.23 16.88 3.42
CA LEU A 21 9.26 18.22 4.02
C LEU A 21 10.22 18.29 5.21
N GLN A 22 10.20 17.28 6.10
CA GLN A 22 11.13 17.17 7.22
C GLN A 22 12.59 17.01 6.77
N SER A 23 12.82 16.48 5.56
CA SER A 23 14.14 16.37 4.94
C SER A 23 14.57 17.64 4.20
N GLY A 24 13.78 18.72 4.25
CA GLY A 24 14.07 19.99 3.56
C GLY A 24 13.84 19.96 2.04
N GLU A 25 13.11 18.96 1.53
CA GLU A 25 12.83 18.82 0.09
C GLU A 25 11.62 19.67 -0.31
N SER A 26 11.59 20.14 -1.56
CA SER A 26 10.41 20.78 -2.14
C SER A 26 9.42 19.72 -2.59
N VAL A 27 8.15 19.85 -2.20
CA VAL A 27 7.12 18.82 -2.46
C VAL A 27 5.95 19.39 -3.23
N VAL A 28 5.68 18.81 -4.40
CA VAL A 28 4.38 18.96 -5.09
C VAL A 28 3.52 17.76 -4.67
N ALA A 29 2.34 18.01 -4.13
CA ALA A 29 1.45 16.99 -3.62
C ALA A 29 0.13 17.01 -4.38
N THR A 30 -0.37 15.85 -4.81
CA THR A 30 -1.69 15.78 -5.45
C THR A 30 -2.58 14.66 -4.90
N GLY A 31 -3.86 14.97 -4.78
CA GLY A 31 -4.92 14.07 -4.35
C GLY A 31 -6.28 14.74 -4.38
N ARG A 32 -7.33 14.01 -3.97
CA ARG A 32 -8.72 14.44 -4.11
C ARG A 32 -9.31 15.10 -2.85
N ASN A 33 -8.76 14.80 -1.68
CA ASN A 33 -9.29 15.32 -0.43
C ASN A 33 -8.72 16.72 -0.16
N CYS A 34 -9.53 17.75 -0.36
CA CYS A 34 -9.14 19.15 -0.17
C CYS A 34 -8.87 19.52 1.30
N GLU A 35 -9.46 18.84 2.28
CA GLU A 35 -9.20 19.08 3.70
C GLU A 35 -7.78 18.64 4.08
N VAL A 36 -7.43 17.42 3.67
CA VAL A 36 -6.07 16.90 3.81
C VAL A 36 -5.11 17.76 3.00
N GLY A 37 -5.50 18.17 1.79
CA GLY A 37 -4.73 19.09 0.95
C GLY A 37 -4.37 20.39 1.66
N ARG A 38 -5.34 21.05 2.31
CA ARG A 38 -5.09 22.25 3.13
C ARG A 38 -4.09 21.99 4.25
N SER A 39 -4.18 20.85 4.94
CA SER A 39 -3.21 20.47 5.96
C SER A 39 -1.79 20.28 5.38
N LEU A 40 -1.66 19.71 4.18
CA LEU A 40 -0.37 19.55 3.51
C LEU A 40 0.20 20.90 3.06
N THR A 41 -0.63 21.82 2.57
CA THR A 41 -0.22 23.20 2.24
C THR A 41 0.30 23.93 3.48
N ASN A 42 -0.43 23.84 4.60
CA ASN A 42 -0.01 24.46 5.86
C ASN A 42 1.32 23.88 6.39
N ALA A 43 1.62 22.63 6.05
CA ALA A 43 2.90 21.99 6.38
C ALA A 43 4.05 22.37 5.43
N GLY A 44 3.77 23.09 4.33
CA GLY A 44 4.78 23.59 3.38
C GLY A 44 4.80 22.91 2.01
N ALA A 45 3.89 21.99 1.69
CA ALA A 45 3.80 21.40 0.35
C ALA A 45 3.01 22.27 -0.63
N GLN A 46 3.36 22.24 -1.91
CA GLN A 46 2.51 22.76 -2.98
C GLN A 46 1.42 21.73 -3.31
N PHE A 47 0.21 21.90 -2.74
CA PHE A 47 -0.89 20.98 -3.00
C PHE A 47 -1.70 21.38 -4.24
N VAL A 48 -1.95 20.41 -5.13
CA VAL A 48 -2.81 20.55 -6.30
C VAL A 48 -3.92 19.50 -6.22
N ALA A 49 -5.16 19.96 -5.98
CA ALA A 49 -6.34 19.12 -5.98
C ALA A 49 -6.63 18.64 -7.41
N LEU A 50 -6.56 17.32 -7.64
CA LEU A 50 -6.80 16.75 -8.96
C LEU A 50 -7.28 15.30 -8.82
N ASP A 51 -8.32 14.94 -9.59
CA ASP A 51 -8.64 13.54 -9.82
C ASP A 51 -7.80 13.01 -10.99
N LEU A 52 -6.79 12.21 -10.66
CA LEU A 52 -5.88 11.64 -11.65
C LEU A 52 -6.59 10.71 -12.65
N THR A 53 -7.77 10.19 -12.34
CA THR A 53 -8.52 9.35 -13.29
C THR A 53 -9.10 10.15 -14.45
N GLU A 54 -9.26 11.46 -14.27
CA GLU A 54 -9.74 12.42 -15.27
C GLU A 54 -8.62 13.28 -15.85
N ALA A 55 -7.44 13.29 -15.20
CA ALA A 55 -6.29 14.08 -15.63
C ALA A 55 -5.78 13.69 -17.03
N THR A 56 -5.42 14.72 -17.80
CA THR A 56 -4.72 14.60 -19.08
C THR A 56 -3.22 14.43 -18.89
N GLU A 57 -2.50 14.11 -19.97
CA GLU A 57 -1.04 14.10 -19.96
C GLU A 57 -0.47 15.50 -19.67
N ASP A 58 -1.12 16.58 -20.13
CA ASP A 58 -0.70 17.96 -19.86
C ASP A 58 -0.90 18.38 -18.40
N ASP A 59 -1.98 17.92 -17.76
CA ASP A 59 -2.17 18.10 -16.32
C ASP A 59 -1.04 17.44 -15.53
N CYS A 60 -0.73 16.19 -15.90
CA CYS A 60 0.36 15.44 -15.31
C CYS A 60 1.72 16.10 -15.60
N ALA A 61 1.88 16.72 -16.78
CA ALA A 61 3.09 17.41 -17.15
C ALA A 61 3.34 18.61 -16.24
N ARG A 62 2.32 19.47 -16.07
CA ARG A 62 2.35 20.62 -15.16
C ARG A 62 2.67 20.25 -13.72
N LEU A 63 2.14 19.12 -13.22
CA LEU A 63 2.46 18.64 -11.87
C LEU A 63 3.93 18.28 -11.68
N MET A 64 4.60 17.85 -12.75
CA MET A 64 5.98 17.39 -12.75
C MET A 64 6.98 18.47 -13.16
N ASP A 65 6.53 19.68 -13.47
CA ASP A 65 7.41 20.77 -13.91
C ASP A 65 8.50 21.05 -12.87
N GLY A 66 9.75 20.99 -13.32
CA GLY A 66 10.95 21.11 -12.49
C GLY A 66 11.14 20.02 -11.42
N CYS A 67 10.41 18.90 -11.47
CA CYS A 67 10.56 17.81 -10.50
C CYS A 67 11.74 16.89 -10.86
N ASP A 68 12.52 16.52 -9.85
CA ASP A 68 13.63 15.56 -9.95
C ASP A 68 13.14 14.11 -9.84
N ALA A 69 12.00 13.90 -9.18
CA ALA A 69 11.42 12.57 -9.00
C ALA A 69 9.89 12.60 -8.87
N VAL A 70 9.27 11.48 -9.22
CA VAL A 70 7.85 11.20 -8.98
C VAL A 70 7.73 10.00 -8.05
N TRP A 71 7.02 10.18 -6.95
CA TRP A 71 6.59 9.14 -6.01
C TRP A 71 5.12 8.85 -6.23
N HIS A 72 4.84 7.84 -7.04
CA HIS A 72 3.48 7.48 -7.44
C HIS A 72 2.83 6.52 -6.43
N CYS A 73 2.13 7.10 -5.44
CA CYS A 73 1.40 6.35 -4.41
C CYS A 73 -0.11 6.26 -4.67
N ALA A 74 -0.63 6.98 -5.69
CA ALA A 74 -2.04 6.93 -6.04
C ALA A 74 -2.44 5.53 -6.54
N ALA A 75 -3.42 4.92 -5.86
CA ALA A 75 -4.03 3.67 -6.26
C ALA A 75 -5.40 3.51 -5.57
N LYS A 76 -6.32 2.77 -6.21
CA LYS A 76 -7.45 2.17 -5.51
C LYS A 76 -6.98 0.86 -4.87
N SER A 77 -6.80 0.88 -3.55
CA SER A 77 -6.33 -0.25 -2.74
C SER A 77 -7.45 -0.84 -1.86
N SER A 78 -8.41 -1.50 -2.51
CA SER A 78 -9.55 -2.15 -1.86
C SER A 78 -9.59 -3.65 -2.22
N PRO A 79 -10.01 -4.56 -1.32
CA PRO A 79 -10.15 -5.97 -1.64
C PRO A 79 -11.36 -6.26 -2.55
N TRP A 80 -12.26 -5.28 -2.70
CA TRP A 80 -13.47 -5.40 -3.52
C TRP A 80 -13.79 -4.08 -4.22
N GLY A 81 -14.56 -4.17 -5.29
CA GLY A 81 -15.06 -3.03 -6.04
C GLY A 81 -15.15 -3.31 -7.53
N ASP A 82 -15.69 -2.33 -8.24
CA ASP A 82 -15.84 -2.39 -9.70
C ASP A 82 -14.48 -2.49 -10.42
N LYS A 83 -14.44 -3.37 -11.43
CA LYS A 83 -13.24 -3.64 -12.23
C LYS A 83 -12.80 -2.40 -13.01
N THR A 84 -13.74 -1.63 -13.57
CA THR A 84 -13.44 -0.42 -14.33
C THR A 84 -12.83 0.64 -13.43
N ALA A 85 -13.37 0.82 -12.22
CA ALA A 85 -12.79 1.72 -11.22
C ALA A 85 -11.34 1.35 -10.85
N PHE A 86 -11.03 0.06 -10.70
CA PHE A 86 -9.64 -0.39 -10.51
C PHE A 86 -8.77 -0.10 -11.73
N TRP A 87 -9.28 -0.35 -12.93
CA TRP A 87 -8.53 -0.10 -14.17
C TRP A 87 -8.21 1.38 -14.36
N LEU A 88 -9.20 2.26 -14.17
CA LEU A 88 -9.02 3.70 -14.26
C LEU A 88 -8.00 4.19 -13.21
N ALA A 89 -8.18 3.81 -11.95
CA ALA A 89 -7.35 4.31 -10.85
C ALA A 89 -5.92 3.74 -10.84
N ASN A 90 -5.72 2.50 -11.25
CA ASN A 90 -4.41 1.82 -11.14
C ASN A 90 -3.70 1.71 -12.48
N VAL A 91 -4.39 1.51 -13.60
CA VAL A 91 -3.76 1.28 -14.91
C VAL A 91 -3.69 2.57 -15.72
N LYS A 92 -4.83 3.22 -15.96
CA LYS A 92 -4.88 4.48 -16.74
C LYS A 92 -4.04 5.57 -16.08
N VAL A 93 -4.23 5.81 -14.78
CA VAL A 93 -3.44 6.81 -14.04
C VAL A 93 -1.94 6.56 -14.14
N THR A 94 -1.50 5.31 -13.91
CA THR A 94 -0.08 4.96 -14.02
C THR A 94 0.44 5.15 -15.44
N HIS A 95 -0.36 4.82 -16.46
CA HIS A 95 -0.01 5.06 -17.86
C HIS A 95 0.20 6.55 -18.13
N THR A 96 -0.78 7.39 -17.82
CA THR A 96 -0.70 8.84 -18.06
C THR A 96 0.51 9.46 -17.35
N LEU A 97 0.72 9.12 -16.07
CA LEU A 97 1.85 9.63 -15.30
C LEU A 97 3.20 9.12 -15.84
N ALA A 98 3.31 7.84 -16.22
CA ALA A 98 4.56 7.29 -16.75
C ALA A 98 4.92 7.89 -18.12
N GLN A 99 3.92 8.12 -18.99
CA GLN A 99 4.13 8.80 -20.27
C GLN A 99 4.57 10.26 -20.07
N ALA A 100 3.89 11.01 -19.19
CA ALA A 100 4.24 12.40 -18.90
C ALA A 100 5.64 12.52 -18.28
N ALA A 101 5.99 11.63 -17.34
CA ALA A 101 7.31 11.59 -16.72
C ALA A 101 8.41 11.28 -17.75
N GLY A 102 8.17 10.30 -18.63
CA GLY A 102 9.10 9.92 -19.69
C GLY A 102 9.35 11.03 -20.71
N ARG A 103 8.30 11.75 -21.14
CA ARG A 103 8.44 12.87 -22.09
C ARG A 103 9.13 14.09 -21.51
N GLN A 104 8.96 14.33 -20.21
CA GLN A 104 9.65 15.41 -19.50
C GLN A 104 11.04 15.01 -19.00
N ASN A 105 11.49 13.79 -19.32
CA ASN A 105 12.78 13.26 -18.88
C ASN A 105 12.97 13.34 -17.35
N ILE A 106 11.90 13.09 -16.59
CA ILE A 106 11.98 13.09 -15.13
C ILE A 106 12.99 12.01 -14.70
N PRO A 107 14.04 12.35 -13.92
CA PRO A 107 15.13 11.41 -13.64
C PRO A 107 14.71 10.12 -12.93
N ARG A 108 13.69 10.18 -12.06
CA ARG A 108 13.23 9.05 -11.24
C ARG A 108 11.71 8.94 -11.18
N PHE A 109 11.18 7.75 -11.42
CA PHE A 109 9.76 7.45 -11.25
C PHE A 109 9.60 6.21 -10.37
N ILE A 110 9.11 6.40 -9.15
CA ILE A 110 8.91 5.33 -8.16
C ILE A 110 7.43 4.95 -8.14
N HIS A 111 7.11 3.73 -8.55
CA HIS A 111 5.76 3.19 -8.51
C HIS A 111 5.55 2.25 -7.34
N ILE A 112 4.48 2.47 -6.58
CA ILE A 112 4.09 1.57 -5.50
C ILE A 112 3.14 0.50 -6.05
N SER A 113 3.64 -0.71 -6.24
CA SER A 113 2.88 -1.90 -6.59
C SER A 113 2.47 -2.68 -5.33
N THR A 114 2.22 -3.99 -5.43
CA THR A 114 1.76 -4.83 -4.33
C THR A 114 2.18 -6.30 -4.48
N PRO A 115 2.49 -6.99 -3.36
CA PRO A 115 2.62 -8.44 -3.31
C PRO A 115 1.31 -9.21 -3.53
N ALA A 116 0.16 -8.54 -3.65
CA ALA A 116 -1.12 -9.21 -3.98
C ALA A 116 -1.07 -9.95 -5.34
N VAL A 117 -0.13 -9.59 -6.21
CA VAL A 117 0.13 -10.27 -7.50
C VAL A 117 0.70 -11.69 -7.31
N TYR A 118 1.20 -12.02 -6.11
CA TYR A 118 1.70 -13.34 -5.75
C TYR A 118 0.63 -14.22 -5.11
N PHE A 119 -0.46 -13.63 -4.60
CA PHE A 119 -1.38 -14.36 -3.74
C PHE A 119 -2.29 -15.32 -4.53
N ASP A 120 -2.15 -16.62 -4.27
CA ASP A 120 -2.82 -17.72 -4.98
C ASP A 120 -3.56 -18.71 -4.06
N PHE A 121 -3.82 -18.33 -2.80
CA PHE A 121 -4.42 -19.18 -1.76
C PHE A 121 -3.57 -20.41 -1.36
N GLN A 122 -2.24 -20.27 -1.40
CA GLN A 122 -1.30 -21.25 -0.87
C GLN A 122 -0.32 -20.59 0.12
N HIS A 123 0.29 -21.40 0.98
CA HIS A 123 1.36 -20.94 1.86
C HIS A 123 2.63 -20.74 1.04
N HIS A 124 3.28 -19.60 1.25
CA HIS A 124 4.56 -19.31 0.61
C HIS A 124 5.52 -18.68 1.61
N TYR A 125 6.81 -18.97 1.43
CA TYR A 125 7.88 -18.45 2.27
C TYR A 125 9.00 -17.90 1.40
N ASP A 126 9.56 -16.76 1.79
CA ASP A 126 10.69 -16.12 1.10
C ASP A 126 10.44 -15.92 -0.40
N LEU A 127 9.25 -15.42 -0.77
CA LEU A 127 8.88 -15.25 -2.19
C LEU A 127 9.77 -14.22 -2.90
N PRO A 128 10.47 -14.60 -3.99
CA PRO A 128 11.25 -13.67 -4.78
C PRO A 128 10.36 -12.83 -5.71
N GLU A 129 10.88 -11.72 -6.22
CA GLU A 129 10.11 -10.82 -7.10
C GLU A 129 9.68 -11.45 -8.43
N THR A 130 10.33 -12.55 -8.82
CA THR A 130 10.08 -13.33 -10.04
C THR A 130 8.85 -14.23 -9.96
N TYR A 131 8.36 -14.52 -8.74
CA TYR A 131 7.15 -15.30 -8.58
C TYR A 131 5.92 -14.50 -9.06
N LEU A 132 4.96 -15.16 -9.70
CA LEU A 132 3.69 -14.58 -10.11
C LEU A 132 2.59 -15.62 -9.98
N ALA A 133 1.45 -15.23 -9.40
CA ALA A 133 0.31 -16.12 -9.31
C ALA A 133 -0.21 -16.45 -10.72
N ARG A 134 -0.58 -17.72 -10.97
CA ARG A 134 -1.17 -18.16 -12.25
C ARG A 134 -2.49 -17.44 -12.57
N ALA A 135 -3.25 -17.09 -11.53
CA ALA A 135 -4.49 -16.33 -11.63
C ALA A 135 -4.59 -15.36 -10.46
N PHE A 136 -5.03 -14.13 -10.73
CA PHE A 136 -5.15 -13.11 -9.71
C PHE A 136 -6.42 -13.29 -8.87
N SER A 137 -6.24 -13.25 -7.55
CA SER A 137 -7.28 -13.42 -6.53
C SER A 137 -8.27 -12.26 -6.42
N SER A 138 -7.97 -11.10 -7.03
CA SER A 138 -8.82 -9.90 -6.99
C SER A 138 -8.59 -8.98 -8.18
N HIS A 139 -9.56 -8.11 -8.47
CA HIS A 139 -9.41 -7.03 -9.47
C HIS A 139 -8.29 -6.05 -9.08
N TYR A 140 -8.06 -5.87 -7.78
CA TYR A 140 -6.93 -5.11 -7.27
C TYR A 140 -5.60 -5.71 -7.72
N ALA A 141 -5.35 -7.00 -7.44
CA ALA A 141 -4.13 -7.68 -7.86
C ALA A 141 -3.93 -7.62 -9.39
N SER A 142 -4.98 -7.91 -10.18
CA SER A 142 -4.88 -7.86 -11.65
C SER A 142 -4.59 -6.46 -12.18
N SER A 143 -5.20 -5.43 -11.60
CA SER A 143 -4.99 -4.04 -12.05
C SER A 143 -3.61 -3.51 -11.66
N LYS A 144 -3.08 -3.90 -10.49
CA LYS A 144 -1.72 -3.56 -10.08
C LYS A 144 -0.68 -4.23 -10.96
N TYR A 145 -0.85 -5.51 -11.31
CA TYR A 145 0.01 -6.17 -12.29
C TYR A 145 -0.05 -5.49 -13.66
N ALA A 146 -1.24 -5.14 -14.14
CA ALA A 146 -1.39 -4.41 -15.41
C ALA A 146 -0.68 -3.04 -15.40
N ALA A 147 -0.67 -2.33 -14.26
CA ALA A 147 0.09 -1.10 -14.09
C ALA A 147 1.61 -1.32 -14.18
N GLU A 148 2.13 -2.46 -13.69
CA GLU A 148 3.53 -2.83 -13.86
C GLU A 148 3.88 -3.08 -15.33
N GLN A 149 2.98 -3.69 -16.11
CA GLN A 149 3.17 -3.89 -17.56
C GLN A 149 3.20 -2.57 -18.33
N VAL A 150 2.36 -1.61 -17.94
CA VAL A 150 2.41 -0.24 -18.47
C VAL A 150 3.78 0.40 -18.23
N ILE A 151 4.34 0.24 -17.03
CA ILE A 151 5.69 0.75 -16.71
C ILE A 151 6.75 0.00 -17.51
N ALA A 152 6.63 -1.32 -17.68
CA ALA A 152 7.57 -2.10 -18.50
C ALA A 152 7.62 -1.58 -19.95
N GLY A 153 6.47 -1.21 -20.52
CA GLY A 153 6.42 -0.53 -21.82
C GLY A 153 7.11 0.84 -21.80
N ALA A 154 6.90 1.64 -20.75
CA ALA A 154 7.55 2.95 -20.61
C ALA A 154 9.09 2.83 -20.48
N VAL A 155 9.59 1.80 -19.78
CA VAL A 155 11.02 1.52 -19.63
C VAL A 155 11.71 1.36 -20.99
N SER A 156 11.08 0.66 -21.94
CA SER A 156 11.63 0.50 -23.29
C SER A 156 11.64 1.77 -24.12
N ARG A 157 10.77 2.75 -23.79
CA ARG A 157 10.55 3.96 -24.59
C ARG A 157 11.34 5.17 -24.08
N TYR A 158 11.58 5.26 -22.78
CA TYR A 158 12.13 6.46 -22.15
C TYR A 158 13.39 6.13 -21.35
N SER A 159 14.55 6.23 -21.99
CA SER A 159 15.85 5.91 -21.38
C SER A 159 16.32 6.93 -20.33
N ALA A 160 15.89 8.19 -20.46
CA ALA A 160 16.23 9.27 -19.51
C ALA A 160 15.49 9.14 -18.17
N THR A 161 14.32 8.48 -18.16
CA THR A 161 13.55 8.26 -16.94
C THR A 161 13.81 6.86 -16.39
N ARG A 162 14.27 6.82 -15.12
CA ARG A 162 14.47 5.57 -14.41
C ARG A 162 13.21 5.18 -13.66
N PHE A 163 12.51 4.15 -14.13
CA PHE A 163 11.32 3.61 -13.48
C PHE A 163 11.70 2.51 -12.50
N ILE A 164 11.25 2.61 -11.25
CA ILE A 164 11.49 1.62 -10.19
C ILE A 164 10.15 1.27 -9.55
N LEU A 165 9.94 -0.01 -9.25
CA LEU A 165 8.72 -0.52 -8.68
C LEU A 165 8.99 -1.11 -7.30
N LEU A 166 8.20 -0.72 -6.30
CA LEU A 166 8.26 -1.25 -4.95
C LEU A 166 6.98 -2.03 -4.66
N ARG A 167 7.09 -3.23 -4.09
CA ARG A 167 5.96 -4.08 -3.68
C ARG A 167 5.93 -4.19 -2.15
N PRO A 168 5.44 -3.17 -1.43
CA PRO A 168 5.32 -3.25 0.02
C PRO A 168 4.17 -4.16 0.45
N ARG A 169 4.38 -4.98 1.48
CA ARG A 169 3.37 -5.90 2.01
C ARG A 169 2.64 -5.29 3.21
N GLY A 170 1.31 -5.25 3.16
CA GLY A 170 0.47 -5.00 4.34
C GLY A 170 0.88 -3.76 5.14
N LEU A 171 0.71 -2.58 4.53
CA LEU A 171 1.10 -1.30 5.10
C LEU A 171 0.29 -0.99 6.36
N PHE A 172 0.98 -0.64 7.45
CA PHE A 172 0.37 -0.12 8.67
C PHE A 172 1.17 1.08 9.20
N GLY A 173 0.52 1.94 9.99
CA GLY A 173 1.15 3.13 10.55
C GLY A 173 0.21 4.32 10.72
N PRO A 174 0.75 5.50 11.06
CA PRO A 174 0.01 6.76 11.03
C PRO A 174 -0.73 6.95 9.70
N HIS A 175 -1.95 7.47 9.76
CA HIS A 175 -2.82 7.69 8.60
C HIS A 175 -3.24 6.42 7.84
N ASP A 176 -3.09 5.22 8.39
CA ASP A 176 -3.66 4.00 7.82
C ASP A 176 -5.19 4.17 7.60
N GLN A 177 -5.65 3.86 6.39
CA GLN A 177 -7.06 3.95 5.99
C GLN A 177 -7.64 2.60 5.54
N VAL A 178 -6.86 1.52 5.66
CA VAL A 178 -7.10 0.24 4.99
C VAL A 178 -7.12 -0.94 5.96
N ILE A 179 -6.09 -1.13 6.78
CA ILE A 179 -5.94 -2.32 7.63
C ILE A 179 -6.53 -2.05 9.01
N VAL A 180 -5.96 -1.10 9.74
CA VAL A 180 -6.38 -0.81 11.13
C VAL A 180 -7.86 -0.42 11.23
N PRO A 181 -8.42 0.46 10.36
CA PRO A 181 -9.84 0.80 10.44
C PRO A 181 -10.76 -0.40 10.22
N ARG A 182 -10.44 -1.30 9.28
CA ARG A 182 -11.22 -2.52 9.03
C ARG A 182 -11.15 -3.47 10.21
N LEU A 183 -9.97 -3.62 10.82
CA LEU A 183 -9.79 -4.40 12.03
C LEU A 183 -10.67 -3.86 13.18
N MET A 184 -10.64 -2.55 13.43
CA MET A 184 -11.49 -1.92 14.46
C MET A 184 -12.97 -2.15 14.18
N GLN A 185 -13.40 -1.97 12.92
CA GLN A 185 -14.78 -2.20 12.53
C GLN A 185 -15.22 -3.65 12.75
N GLN A 186 -14.38 -4.62 12.37
CA GLN A 186 -14.65 -6.05 12.60
C GLN A 186 -14.72 -6.40 14.08
N LEU A 187 -13.85 -5.81 14.90
CA LEU A 187 -13.85 -6.01 16.34
C LEU A 187 -15.13 -5.46 16.99
N GLN A 188 -15.56 -4.25 16.60
CA GLN A 188 -16.79 -3.62 17.08
C GLN A 188 -18.04 -4.40 16.66
N GLN A 189 -18.17 -4.72 15.36
CA GLN A 189 -19.29 -5.51 14.84
C GLN A 189 -19.33 -6.93 15.41
N GLY A 190 -18.17 -7.48 15.77
CA GLY A 190 -18.03 -8.79 16.39
C GLY A 190 -18.31 -8.82 17.89
N GLY A 191 -18.61 -7.68 18.52
CA GLY A 191 -18.80 -7.57 19.97
C GLY A 191 -17.53 -7.95 20.76
N GLY A 192 -16.37 -7.46 20.33
CA GLY A 192 -15.07 -7.79 20.94
C GLY A 192 -14.50 -9.15 20.51
N CYS A 193 -15.11 -9.81 19.53
CA CYS A 193 -14.68 -11.12 19.03
C CYS A 193 -14.19 -11.04 17.58
N LEU A 194 -12.89 -11.24 17.37
CA LEU A 194 -12.29 -11.37 16.04
C LEU A 194 -12.38 -12.82 15.57
N ARG A 195 -13.09 -13.03 14.47
CA ARG A 195 -13.23 -14.34 13.82
C ARG A 195 -12.14 -14.48 12.77
N LEU A 196 -11.10 -15.22 13.08
CA LEU A 196 -9.92 -15.35 12.22
C LEU A 196 -9.75 -16.80 11.75
N PRO A 197 -9.34 -17.01 10.49
CA PRO A 197 -8.93 -18.33 10.06
C PRO A 197 -7.72 -18.80 10.88
N ARG A 198 -7.68 -20.10 11.22
CA ARG A 198 -6.58 -20.72 11.97
C ARG A 198 -6.21 -19.95 13.26
N GLY A 199 -7.17 -19.29 13.92
CA GLY A 199 -6.91 -18.56 15.17
C GLY A 199 -5.95 -17.37 15.04
N GLY A 200 -5.65 -16.90 13.83
CA GLY A 200 -4.64 -15.87 13.60
C GLY A 200 -3.19 -16.39 13.56
N ASP A 201 -2.98 -17.69 13.37
CA ASP A 201 -1.65 -18.30 13.27
C ASP A 201 -0.92 -17.98 11.96
N ALA A 202 -1.56 -17.26 11.02
CA ALA A 202 -0.93 -16.92 9.76
C ALA A 202 0.31 -16.04 9.95
N LEU A 203 1.43 -16.46 9.38
CA LEU A 203 2.69 -15.73 9.40
C LEU A 203 2.68 -14.64 8.32
N LEU A 204 2.65 -13.38 8.76
CA LEU A 204 2.53 -12.21 7.89
C LEU A 204 3.77 -11.33 7.99
N ASP A 205 4.23 -10.87 6.83
CA ASP A 205 5.37 -9.95 6.71
C ASP A 205 4.87 -8.52 6.46
N LEU A 206 4.26 -7.90 7.47
CA LEU A 206 3.71 -6.54 7.36
C LEU A 206 4.83 -5.50 7.26
N THR A 207 4.52 -4.32 6.73
CA THR A 207 5.50 -3.24 6.57
C THR A 207 5.02 -1.97 7.22
N PHE A 208 5.83 -1.41 8.12
CA PHE A 208 5.58 -0.11 8.71
C PHE A 208 5.75 0.97 7.64
N VAL A 209 4.78 1.89 7.54
CA VAL A 209 4.69 2.86 6.44
C VAL A 209 5.96 3.71 6.26
N GLN A 210 6.63 4.10 7.36
CA GLN A 210 7.87 4.88 7.30
C GLN A 210 9.05 4.08 6.73
N ASN A 211 9.07 2.76 6.90
CA ASN A 211 10.07 1.90 6.25
C ASN A 211 9.85 1.85 4.73
N VAL A 212 8.61 1.98 4.25
CA VAL A 212 8.32 2.06 2.81
C VAL A 212 8.72 3.42 2.26
N VAL A 213 8.44 4.50 2.97
CA VAL A 213 8.93 5.84 2.61
C VAL A 213 10.45 5.87 2.53
N TYR A 214 11.13 5.20 3.46
CA TYR A 214 12.58 5.04 3.39
C TYR A 214 13.03 4.25 2.15
N ALA A 215 12.36 3.16 1.80
CA ALA A 215 12.63 2.42 0.56
C ALA A 215 12.43 3.31 -0.70
N MET A 216 11.41 4.18 -0.70
CA MET A 216 11.19 5.16 -1.79
C MET A 216 12.34 6.16 -1.90
N ARG A 217 12.87 6.64 -0.75
CA ARG A 217 14.06 7.49 -0.72
C ARG A 217 15.29 6.79 -1.29
N LEU A 218 15.54 5.54 -0.90
CA LEU A 218 16.65 4.75 -1.46
C LEU A 218 16.48 4.54 -2.96
N ALA A 219 15.29 4.14 -3.42
CA ALA A 219 15.00 3.94 -4.83
C ALA A 219 15.12 5.23 -5.68
N THR A 220 15.02 6.39 -5.04
CA THR A 220 15.24 7.70 -5.68
C THR A 220 16.74 8.00 -5.80
N ASN A 221 17.50 7.77 -4.73
CA ASN A 221 18.87 8.26 -4.61
C ASN A 221 19.95 7.27 -5.06
N VAL A 222 19.69 5.97 -4.98
CA VAL A 222 20.69 4.96 -5.38
C VAL A 222 20.91 5.03 -6.88
N GLU A 223 22.17 5.17 -7.27
CA GLU A 223 22.59 5.19 -8.66
C GLU A 223 22.76 3.76 -9.22
N GLY A 224 22.82 3.62 -10.53
CA GLY A 224 23.06 2.32 -11.18
C GLY A 224 21.88 1.32 -11.18
N LEU A 225 20.81 1.57 -10.43
CA LEU A 225 19.62 0.70 -10.41
C LEU A 225 19.03 0.49 -11.79
N ARG A 226 18.84 -0.73 -12.29
CA ARG A 226 18.27 -0.94 -13.64
C ARG A 226 16.82 -0.42 -13.74
N SER A 227 16.47 0.24 -14.83
CA SER A 227 15.08 0.67 -15.09
C SER A 227 14.15 -0.54 -15.24
N GLY A 228 12.96 -0.47 -14.66
CA GLY A 228 12.03 -1.59 -14.55
C GLY A 228 12.32 -2.54 -13.38
N SER A 229 13.30 -2.24 -12.52
CA SER A 229 13.57 -3.08 -11.36
C SER A 229 12.41 -3.06 -10.37
N ILE A 230 12.04 -4.26 -9.93
CA ILE A 230 11.01 -4.50 -8.92
C ILE A 230 11.70 -4.97 -7.64
N TYR A 231 11.24 -4.48 -6.48
CA TYR A 231 11.72 -4.84 -5.16
C TYR A 231 10.58 -5.14 -4.19
N ASN A 232 10.65 -6.28 -3.52
CA ASN A 232 9.81 -6.59 -2.37
C ASN A 232 10.28 -5.78 -1.17
N ILE A 233 9.34 -5.12 -0.49
CA ILE A 233 9.63 -4.29 0.68
C ILE A 233 8.81 -4.83 1.85
N SER A 234 9.48 -5.22 2.93
CA SER A 234 8.87 -5.67 4.17
C SER A 234 9.65 -5.22 5.40
N ASN A 235 9.14 -5.46 6.61
CA ASN A 235 9.88 -5.16 7.83
C ASN A 235 10.95 -6.21 8.19
N HIS A 236 11.09 -7.28 7.40
CA HIS A 236 12.04 -8.38 7.64
C HIS A 236 11.85 -9.06 9.01
N GLN A 237 10.66 -8.95 9.58
CA GLN A 237 10.29 -9.48 10.89
C GLN A 237 8.91 -10.11 10.75
N PRO A 238 8.77 -11.22 10.00
CA PRO A 238 7.49 -11.87 9.85
C PRO A 238 6.97 -12.33 11.22
N GLN A 239 5.71 -12.01 11.52
CA GLN A 239 5.08 -12.36 12.80
C GLN A 239 3.71 -12.96 12.58
N GLN A 240 3.28 -13.81 13.51
CA GLN A 240 1.92 -14.33 13.51
C GLN A 240 0.93 -13.17 13.68
N LEU A 241 -0.19 -13.24 12.97
CA LEU A 241 -1.24 -12.23 13.06
C LEU A 241 -1.72 -12.05 14.50
N SER A 242 -1.93 -13.14 15.24
CA SER A 242 -2.33 -13.11 16.65
C SER A 242 -1.39 -12.29 17.53
N VAL A 243 -0.07 -12.45 17.35
CA VAL A 243 0.97 -11.70 18.08
C VAL A 243 0.92 -10.21 17.77
N MET A 244 0.80 -9.85 16.49
CA MET A 244 0.71 -8.44 16.09
C MET A 244 -0.59 -7.78 16.58
N LEU A 245 -1.69 -8.54 16.58
CA LEU A 245 -2.97 -8.08 17.12
C LEU A 245 -2.89 -7.86 18.62
N ASP A 246 -2.24 -8.75 19.37
CA ASP A 246 -2.06 -8.57 20.82
C ASP A 246 -1.22 -7.32 21.11
N ALA A 247 -0.09 -7.17 20.42
CA ALA A 247 0.78 -6.01 20.56
C ALA A 247 0.03 -4.69 20.27
N LEU A 248 -0.80 -4.62 19.23
CA LEU A 248 -1.54 -3.40 18.91
C LEU A 248 -2.78 -3.20 19.80
N LEU A 249 -3.67 -4.19 19.87
CA LEU A 249 -4.99 -4.03 20.49
C LEU A 249 -4.90 -4.08 22.01
N HIS A 250 -4.18 -5.06 22.54
CA HIS A 250 -4.07 -5.22 23.98
C HIS A 250 -3.01 -4.30 24.57
N GLN A 251 -1.77 -4.39 24.10
CA GLN A 251 -0.65 -3.69 24.73
C GLN A 251 -0.66 -2.18 24.44
N GLN A 252 -0.94 -1.75 23.21
CA GLN A 252 -0.96 -0.33 22.86
C GLN A 252 -2.31 0.35 23.12
N LEU A 253 -3.44 -0.31 22.87
CA LEU A 253 -4.75 0.31 22.99
C LEU A 253 -5.52 -0.06 24.26
N GLY A 254 -5.05 -1.04 25.04
CA GLY A 254 -5.72 -1.48 26.27
C GLY A 254 -7.06 -2.17 26.03
N LEU A 255 -7.30 -2.67 24.81
CA LEU A 255 -8.56 -3.30 24.45
C LEU A 255 -8.59 -4.75 24.94
N SER A 256 -9.75 -5.15 25.47
CA SER A 256 -10.06 -6.55 25.73
C SER A 256 -10.75 -7.14 24.51
N TYR A 257 -10.20 -8.23 23.97
CA TYR A 257 -10.78 -8.93 22.83
C TYR A 257 -10.52 -10.43 22.93
N ARG A 258 -11.28 -11.20 22.14
CA ARG A 258 -11.06 -12.64 21.97
C ARG A 258 -10.89 -12.99 20.50
N ILE A 259 -10.06 -13.98 20.21
CA ILE A 259 -9.94 -14.56 18.88
C ILE A 259 -10.71 -15.87 18.85
N ALA A 260 -11.63 -16.00 17.89
CA ALA A 260 -12.32 -17.25 17.59
C ALA A 260 -11.79 -17.82 16.27
N ALA A 261 -11.23 -19.03 16.34
CA ALA A 261 -10.76 -19.73 15.16
C ALA A 261 -11.94 -20.19 14.28
N VAL A 262 -11.85 -19.94 12.98
CA VAL A 262 -12.85 -20.38 12.00
C VAL A 262 -12.16 -21.24 10.93
N PRO A 263 -12.69 -22.43 10.57
CA PRO A 263 -12.14 -23.22 9.48
C PRO A 263 -12.16 -22.44 8.15
N TRP A 264 -11.08 -22.54 7.37
CA TRP A 264 -10.96 -21.85 6.08
C TRP A 264 -12.09 -22.19 5.11
N SER A 265 -12.50 -23.47 5.05
CA SER A 265 -13.59 -23.92 4.19
C SER A 265 -14.90 -23.17 4.45
N LEU A 266 -15.26 -23.02 5.73
CA LEU A 266 -16.45 -22.27 6.14
C LEU A 266 -16.30 -20.78 5.83
N LEU A 267 -15.17 -20.18 6.21
CA LEU A 267 -14.93 -18.76 5.98
C LEU A 267 -14.92 -18.41 4.47
N SER A 268 -14.30 -19.26 3.65
CA SER A 268 -14.30 -19.09 2.19
C SER A 268 -15.68 -19.25 1.58
N LEU A 269 -16.54 -20.14 2.10
CA LEU A 269 -17.91 -20.30 1.62
C LEU A 269 -18.74 -19.06 1.95
N VAL A 270 -18.69 -18.59 3.20
CA VAL A 270 -19.38 -17.38 3.67
C VAL A 270 -18.93 -16.17 2.84
N ALA A 271 -17.62 -16.01 2.64
CA ALA A 271 -17.08 -14.90 1.86
C ALA A 271 -17.58 -14.89 0.41
N ARG A 272 -17.70 -16.06 -0.25
CA ARG A 272 -18.27 -16.15 -1.60
C ARG A 272 -19.74 -15.74 -1.63
N GLY A 273 -20.51 -16.15 -0.63
CA GLY A 273 -21.92 -15.74 -0.49
C GLY A 273 -22.05 -14.23 -0.30
N LEU A 274 -21.26 -13.64 0.59
CA LEU A 274 -21.24 -12.20 0.84
C LEU A 274 -20.80 -11.39 -0.38
N GLU A 275 -19.82 -11.87 -1.14
CA GLU A 275 -19.40 -11.22 -2.39
C GLU A 275 -20.50 -11.25 -3.46
N LEU A 276 -21.24 -12.36 -3.56
CA LEU A 276 -22.38 -12.47 -4.48
C LEU A 276 -23.49 -11.49 -4.08
N TYR A 277 -23.84 -11.47 -2.79
CA TYR A 277 -24.81 -10.51 -2.25
C TYR A 277 -24.36 -9.06 -2.46
N GLY A 278 -23.10 -8.75 -2.15
CA GLY A 278 -22.50 -7.42 -2.33
C GLY A 278 -22.53 -6.94 -3.77
N LYS A 279 -22.43 -7.84 -4.76
CA LYS A 279 -22.64 -7.51 -6.18
C LYS A 279 -24.09 -7.11 -6.48
N CYS A 280 -25.07 -7.75 -5.85
CA CYS A 280 -26.48 -7.43 -6.04
C CYS A 280 -26.86 -6.08 -5.42
N VAL A 281 -26.31 -5.74 -4.25
CA VAL A 281 -26.62 -4.50 -3.53
C VAL A 281 -25.61 -3.36 -3.75
N ASN A 282 -24.57 -3.61 -4.56
CA ASN A 282 -23.46 -2.70 -4.85
C ASN A 282 -22.76 -2.15 -3.59
N GLN A 283 -22.60 -3.00 -2.57
CA GLN A 283 -21.94 -2.66 -1.31
C GLN A 283 -20.76 -3.59 -1.05
N GLU A 284 -19.64 -3.04 -0.56
CA GLU A 284 -18.47 -3.83 -0.18
C GLU A 284 -18.85 -4.83 0.93
N PRO A 285 -18.63 -6.15 0.73
CA PRO A 285 -18.91 -7.14 1.76
C PRO A 285 -17.93 -6.99 2.92
N VAL A 286 -18.41 -7.28 4.14
CA VAL A 286 -17.60 -7.20 5.37
C VAL A 286 -16.35 -8.08 5.31
N ILE A 287 -16.45 -9.21 4.61
CA ILE A 287 -15.35 -10.14 4.35
C ILE A 287 -15.38 -10.55 2.89
N THR A 288 -14.25 -10.42 2.21
CA THR A 288 -14.03 -10.96 0.87
C THR A 288 -13.22 -12.22 0.96
N ARG A 289 -13.31 -13.08 -0.06
CA ARG A 289 -12.50 -14.30 -0.11
C ARG A 289 -11.01 -13.95 -0.17
N TYR A 290 -10.67 -12.86 -0.87
CA TYR A 290 -9.30 -12.34 -0.90
C TYR A 290 -8.82 -11.90 0.49
N SER A 291 -9.57 -11.04 1.21
CA SER A 291 -9.14 -10.56 2.52
C SER A 291 -9.05 -11.69 3.55
N ALA A 292 -10.03 -12.60 3.58
CA ALA A 292 -9.97 -13.79 4.42
C ALA A 292 -8.77 -14.69 4.07
N GLY A 293 -8.49 -14.88 2.78
CA GLY A 293 -7.38 -15.68 2.31
C GLY A 293 -6.03 -15.12 2.75
N THR A 294 -5.84 -13.81 2.66
CA THR A 294 -4.59 -13.16 3.10
C THR A 294 -4.31 -13.27 4.59
N LEU A 295 -5.33 -13.60 5.40
CA LEU A 295 -5.20 -13.86 6.84
C LEU A 295 -5.11 -15.36 7.16
N CYS A 296 -5.33 -16.24 6.18
CA CYS A 296 -5.31 -17.69 6.36
C CYS A 296 -3.97 -18.31 5.94
N PHE A 297 -3.40 -17.85 4.82
CA PHE A 297 -2.20 -18.42 4.23
C PHE A 297 -0.97 -17.61 4.58
N ASP A 298 0.08 -18.32 4.98
CA ASP A 298 1.37 -17.73 5.31
C ASP A 298 1.98 -17.16 4.04
N MET A 299 2.54 -15.96 4.12
CA MET A 299 3.17 -15.33 2.97
C MET A 299 4.25 -14.35 3.42
N THR A 300 5.49 -14.80 3.31
CA THR A 300 6.68 -13.96 3.58
C THR A 300 7.41 -13.66 2.27
N LEU A 301 8.10 -12.52 2.22
CA LEU A 301 8.75 -12.04 1.01
C LEU A 301 10.26 -12.13 1.13
N SER A 302 10.92 -12.43 0.02
CA SER A 302 12.36 -12.28 -0.05
C SER A 302 12.74 -10.82 -0.13
N ALA A 303 13.56 -10.39 0.81
CA ALA A 303 14.13 -9.04 0.85
C ALA A 303 15.50 -8.96 0.16
N GLN A 304 16.05 -10.08 -0.31
CA GLN A 304 17.44 -10.18 -0.72
C GLN A 304 17.81 -9.12 -1.78
N LYS A 305 16.95 -8.93 -2.78
CA LYS A 305 17.20 -7.99 -3.87
C LYS A 305 17.16 -6.53 -3.40
N ALA A 306 16.18 -6.17 -2.57
CA ALA A 306 16.09 -4.83 -1.97
C ALA A 306 17.31 -4.56 -1.08
N ILE A 307 17.75 -5.57 -0.33
CA ILE A 307 18.94 -5.53 0.52
C ILE A 307 20.20 -5.26 -0.30
N THR A 308 20.41 -5.99 -1.40
CA THR A 308 21.67 -5.94 -2.18
C THR A 308 21.73 -4.76 -3.12
N GLU A 309 20.63 -4.41 -3.77
CA GLU A 309 20.63 -3.38 -4.82
C GLU A 309 20.25 -2.00 -4.27
N LEU A 310 19.29 -1.90 -3.33
CA LEU A 310 18.91 -0.61 -2.73
C LEU A 310 19.68 -0.29 -1.45
N GLY A 311 20.37 -1.27 -0.86
CA GLY A 311 20.89 -1.14 0.51
C GLY A 311 19.77 -1.09 1.56
N TYR A 312 18.57 -1.59 1.24
CA TYR A 312 17.41 -1.46 2.10
C TYR A 312 17.58 -2.29 3.39
N ARG A 313 17.44 -1.60 4.52
CA ARG A 313 17.22 -2.19 5.84
C ARG A 313 16.11 -1.40 6.53
N PRO A 314 15.09 -2.07 7.11
CA PRO A 314 14.07 -1.41 7.90
C PRO A 314 14.71 -0.52 8.98
N ARG A 315 14.27 0.75 9.05
CA ARG A 315 14.74 1.70 10.08
C ARG A 315 13.98 1.55 11.38
N PHE A 316 12.74 1.08 11.29
CA PHE A 316 11.86 0.82 12.42
C PHE A 316 11.60 -0.68 12.53
N SER A 317 11.72 -1.23 13.73
CA SER A 317 11.26 -2.59 14.01
C SER A 317 9.72 -2.67 13.97
N MET A 318 9.19 -3.91 13.92
CA MET A 318 7.76 -4.17 14.07
C MET A 318 7.23 -3.63 15.41
N GLU A 319 7.97 -3.84 16.50
CA GLU A 319 7.60 -3.31 17.83
C GLU A 319 7.47 -1.78 17.82
N GLN A 320 8.48 -1.07 17.29
CA GLN A 320 8.44 0.39 17.17
C GLN A 320 7.31 0.86 16.27
N GLY A 321 7.12 0.20 15.12
CA GLY A 321 6.04 0.51 14.19
C GLY A 321 4.67 0.35 14.85
N ILE A 322 4.45 -0.72 15.60
CA ILE A 322 3.20 -0.99 16.33
C ILE A 322 2.99 0.06 17.42
N ALA A 323 4.03 0.39 18.19
CA ALA A 323 3.97 1.41 19.23
C ALA A 323 3.59 2.80 18.68
N ILE A 324 4.24 3.24 17.60
CA ILE A 324 3.93 4.51 16.92
C ILE A 324 2.50 4.49 16.36
N THR A 325 2.08 3.36 15.79
CA THR A 325 0.70 3.21 15.29
C THR A 325 -0.32 3.33 16.42
N GLY A 326 -0.07 2.65 17.54
CA GLY A 326 -0.90 2.71 18.73
C GLY A 326 -0.98 4.13 19.31
N GLN A 327 0.15 4.82 19.43
CA GLN A 327 0.19 6.22 19.85
C GLN A 327 -0.65 7.11 18.93
N TRP A 328 -0.44 7.01 17.62
CA TRP A 328 -1.19 7.80 16.65
C TRP A 328 -2.70 7.57 16.78
N LEU A 329 -3.13 6.32 16.97
CA LEU A 329 -4.53 5.96 17.19
C LEU A 329 -5.10 6.50 18.51
N ARG A 330 -4.31 6.59 19.58
CA ARG A 330 -4.76 7.20 20.84
C ARG A 330 -4.96 8.71 20.70
N GLU A 331 -4.09 9.37 19.94
CA GLU A 331 -4.13 10.82 19.72
C GLU A 331 -5.21 11.23 18.70
N HIS A 332 -5.46 10.42 17.67
CA HIS A 332 -6.30 10.77 16.52
C HIS A 332 -7.54 9.88 16.35
N GLY A 333 -7.62 8.76 17.07
CA GLY A 333 -8.77 7.87 17.06
C GLY A 333 -9.94 8.48 17.82
N LYS A 334 -11.13 8.46 17.22
CA LYS A 334 -12.37 8.85 17.92
C LYS A 334 -12.65 7.82 19.02
N ASN A 335 -12.24 8.09 20.26
CA ASN A 335 -12.53 7.32 21.48
C ASN A 335 -12.92 5.85 21.19
N ASN A 336 -11.95 5.02 20.82
CA ASN A 336 -12.14 3.58 20.57
C ASN A 336 -12.40 2.82 21.90
N ARG A 337 -13.29 3.32 22.77
CA ARG A 337 -13.81 2.55 23.89
C ARG A 337 -14.82 1.58 23.32
N ILE A 338 -14.45 0.31 23.29
CA ILE A 338 -15.35 -0.82 22.99
C ILE A 338 -16.15 -1.14 24.24
#